data_AF-A0A1G8QWQ0-F1
#
_entry.id   AF-A0A1G8QWQ0-F1
#
_cell.length_a   1.000
_cell.length_b   1.000
_cell.length_c   1.000
_cell.angle_alpha   90.00
_cell.angle_beta   90.00
_cell.angle_gamma   90.00
#
_symmetry.space_group_name_H-M   'P 1'
#
loop_
_entity.id
_entity.type
_entity.pdbx_description
1 polymer ?
#
loop_
_entity_poly.entity_id
_entity_poly.type
_entity_poly.pdbx_seq_one_letter_code
_entity_poly.pdbx_strand_id
1 'polypeptide(L)'
;MTRRIANPTHQKTGWHSFSAHGFFSGIPLLQGKVASVDLGDGLVLKHSVSSDLFNGAAICVGKAATAWLLADAEALPIAILEAVILSEGTGSDLGLHEACDLISETVQQTIIELGRTAAYDLSSTLEIGSIFIVKRLEVRNGFRSAGLSKLLVERVLIELSDNFRFALMALKPFPLQYQHAEPEIGSKEYVTFWNTFQDDVEKLSCFYSYEFGCVSASHDSDLLIKNLPGFVGGRNRNGWIVNKSE
;
A
#
# COMPACT_ATOMS: atom_id res chain seq x y z
N MET A 1 46.01 -30.48 -36.47
CA MET A 1 45.65 -29.10 -36.08
C MET A 1 44.15 -28.93 -36.27
N THR A 2 43.36 -29.09 -35.19
CA THR A 2 41.96 -28.67 -35.16
C THR A 2 41.61 -28.28 -33.72
N ARG A 3 40.91 -27.16 -33.59
CA ARG A 3 40.66 -26.37 -32.38
C ARG A 3 39.62 -27.02 -31.45
N ARG A 4 39.75 -26.68 -30.15
CA ARG A 4 38.75 -26.37 -29.07
C ARG A 4 37.30 -26.86 -29.29
N ILE A 5 36.54 -27.28 -28.27
CA ILE A 5 36.11 -26.44 -27.13
C ILE A 5 35.71 -27.36 -25.95
N ALA A 6 36.23 -27.00 -24.78
CA ALA A 6 35.83 -27.54 -23.49
C ALA A 6 34.39 -27.12 -23.16
N ASN A 7 33.61 -28.09 -22.68
CA ASN A 7 32.27 -27.92 -22.13
C ASN A 7 32.34 -27.00 -20.88
N PRO A 8 31.71 -25.82 -20.85
CA PRO A 8 31.56 -25.08 -19.61
C PRO A 8 30.21 -25.40 -18.96
N THR A 9 30.31 -25.95 -17.76
CA THR A 9 29.44 -25.62 -16.61
C THR A 9 27.93 -25.72 -16.80
N HIS A 10 27.35 -26.79 -16.24
CA HIS A 10 26.06 -26.73 -15.57
C HIS A 10 26.11 -25.67 -14.44
N GLN A 11 25.79 -24.42 -14.77
CA GLN A 11 25.30 -23.48 -13.77
C GLN A 11 23.83 -23.82 -13.53
N LYS A 12 23.55 -24.36 -12.33
CA LYS A 12 22.22 -24.37 -11.74
C LYS A 12 21.72 -22.92 -11.75
N THR A 13 20.76 -22.61 -12.61
CA THR A 13 20.06 -21.32 -12.61
C THR A 13 19.29 -21.22 -11.31
N GLY A 14 19.83 -20.44 -10.38
CA GLY A 14 19.23 -20.17 -9.09
C GLY A 14 17.97 -19.33 -9.26
N TRP A 15 16.89 -19.78 -8.64
CA TRP A 15 15.77 -18.92 -8.25
C TRP A 15 16.19 -18.13 -7.02
N HIS A 16 17.15 -17.23 -7.21
CA HIS A 16 17.47 -16.16 -6.29
C HIS A 16 17.38 -14.85 -7.08
N SER A 17 16.15 -14.43 -7.35
CA SER A 17 15.86 -13.01 -7.52
C SER A 17 15.14 -12.53 -6.26
N PHE A 18 15.82 -12.64 -5.13
CA PHE A 18 15.86 -11.47 -4.25
C PHE A 18 16.41 -10.36 -5.12
N SER A 19 15.83 -9.16 -5.14
CA SER A 19 16.48 -8.04 -5.80
C SER A 19 17.91 -7.94 -5.23
N ALA A 20 18.91 -8.39 -6.01
CA ALA A 20 20.29 -8.57 -5.55
C ALA A 20 20.95 -7.24 -5.17
N HIS A 21 20.22 -6.13 -5.36
CA HIS A 21 20.62 -4.78 -5.06
C HIS A 21 19.72 -4.09 -4.04
N GLY A 22 18.66 -4.75 -3.55
CA GLY A 22 17.84 -4.24 -2.44
C GLY A 22 17.15 -2.90 -2.67
N PHE A 23 17.07 -2.42 -3.91
CA PHE A 23 16.39 -1.17 -4.28
C PHE A 23 14.91 -1.41 -4.56
N PHE A 24 14.10 -0.35 -4.39
CA PHE A 24 12.69 -0.32 -4.77
C PHE A 24 12.52 -0.66 -6.26
N SER A 25 11.38 -1.23 -6.66
CA SER A 25 11.03 -1.39 -8.09
C SER A 25 10.94 -0.05 -8.85
N GLY A 26 10.99 1.08 -8.12
CA GLY A 26 11.17 2.45 -8.60
C GLY A 26 10.93 3.43 -7.44
N ILE A 27 11.61 4.58 -7.43
CA ILE A 27 11.34 5.63 -6.43
C ILE A 27 10.20 6.51 -6.96
N PRO A 28 9.03 6.51 -6.32
CA PRO A 28 7.86 7.23 -6.81
C PRO A 28 8.07 8.74 -6.67
N LEU A 29 7.82 9.52 -7.72
CA LEU A 29 7.98 10.97 -7.67
C LEU A 29 7.03 11.59 -6.62
N LEU A 30 7.56 12.54 -5.84
CA LEU A 30 6.72 13.40 -5.00
C LEU A 30 5.94 14.36 -5.91
N GLN A 31 4.63 14.40 -5.76
CA GLN A 31 3.71 15.14 -6.63
C GLN A 31 3.25 16.44 -5.97
N GLY A 32 3.30 17.55 -6.71
CA GLY A 32 2.81 18.84 -6.20
C GLY A 32 3.76 19.48 -5.19
N LYS A 33 3.21 20.08 -4.13
CA LYS A 33 4.00 20.77 -3.10
C LYS A 33 4.60 19.74 -2.14
N VAL A 34 5.93 19.72 -2.08
CA VAL A 34 6.68 18.84 -1.17
C VAL A 34 6.86 19.54 0.18
N ALA A 35 6.43 18.86 1.24
CA ALA A 35 6.75 19.20 2.61
C ALA A 35 7.91 18.30 3.10
N SER A 36 8.72 18.84 4.01
CA SER A 36 9.89 18.17 4.57
C SER A 36 9.88 18.37 6.08
N VAL A 37 10.01 17.29 6.84
CA VAL A 37 9.94 17.26 8.30
C VAL A 37 11.16 16.50 8.81
N ASP A 38 11.92 17.14 9.69
CA ASP A 38 13.01 16.50 10.43
C ASP A 38 12.39 15.67 11.56
N LEU A 39 12.69 14.36 11.57
CA LEU A 39 12.19 13.42 12.56
C LEU A 39 13.18 13.18 13.71
N GLY A 40 14.35 13.82 13.67
CA GLY A 40 15.47 13.53 14.56
C GLY A 40 16.25 12.29 14.11
N ASP A 41 17.35 12.00 14.82
CA ASP A 41 18.23 10.84 14.57
C ASP A 41 18.76 10.73 13.13
N GLY A 42 18.89 11.88 12.46
CA GLY A 42 19.31 11.97 11.06
C GLY A 42 18.30 11.41 10.07
N LEU A 43 17.01 11.40 10.43
CA LEU A 43 15.90 10.99 9.57
C LEU A 43 15.07 12.19 9.12
N VAL A 44 14.79 12.23 7.81
CA VAL A 44 13.94 13.26 7.21
C VAL A 44 12.78 12.60 6.47
N LEU A 45 11.56 13.02 6.81
CA LEU A 45 10.36 12.69 6.07
C LEU A 45 10.13 13.75 4.99
N LYS A 46 10.04 13.33 3.74
CA LYS A 46 9.50 14.16 2.66
C LYS A 46 8.18 13.58 2.20
N HIS A 47 7.15 14.41 2.12
CA HIS A 47 5.84 13.96 1.67
C HIS A 47 5.16 15.00 0.79
N SER A 48 4.19 14.53 0.03
CA SER A 48 3.44 15.36 -0.90
C SER A 48 2.05 14.78 -1.15
N VAL A 49 1.08 15.66 -1.38
CA VAL A 49 -0.29 15.27 -1.73
C VAL A 49 -0.69 15.98 -3.02
N SER A 50 -1.26 15.23 -3.96
CA SER A 50 -1.72 15.77 -5.25
C SER A 50 -2.94 16.69 -5.10
N SER A 51 -3.28 17.39 -6.18
CA SER A 51 -4.64 17.91 -6.37
C SER A 51 -5.65 16.75 -6.43
N ASP A 52 -6.94 17.09 -6.42
CA ASP A 52 -7.98 16.10 -6.68
C ASP A 52 -7.76 15.43 -8.04
N LEU A 53 -7.73 14.10 -8.04
CA LEU A 53 -7.53 13.25 -9.20
C LEU A 53 -8.83 13.13 -10.03
N PHE A 54 -9.98 13.43 -9.43
CA PHE A 54 -11.29 13.34 -10.09
C PHE A 54 -11.80 14.68 -10.64
N ASN A 55 -11.08 15.77 -10.39
CA ASN A 55 -11.46 17.13 -10.81
C ASN A 55 -12.88 17.55 -10.38
N GLY A 56 -13.35 17.09 -9.21
CA GLY A 56 -14.66 17.43 -8.64
C GLY A 56 -15.87 16.76 -9.29
N ALA A 57 -15.68 15.89 -10.29
CA ALA A 57 -16.78 15.20 -10.96
C ALA A 57 -17.37 14.05 -10.12
N ALA A 58 -16.54 13.42 -9.27
CA ALA A 58 -16.93 12.26 -8.48
C ALA A 58 -17.59 12.62 -7.15
N ILE A 59 -18.39 11.69 -6.62
CA ILE A 59 -19.01 11.78 -5.28
C ILE A 59 -17.99 11.79 -4.12
N CYS A 60 -16.71 11.57 -4.44
CA CYS A 60 -15.60 11.61 -3.49
C CYS A 60 -14.47 12.46 -4.06
N VAL A 61 -13.55 12.89 -3.20
CA VAL A 61 -12.28 13.50 -3.59
C VAL A 61 -11.19 12.45 -3.46
N GLY A 62 -10.40 12.25 -4.52
CA GLY A 62 -9.30 11.29 -4.54
C GLY A 62 -7.98 12.02 -4.66
N LYS A 63 -7.05 11.80 -3.73
CA LYS A 63 -5.71 12.40 -3.79
C LYS A 63 -4.62 11.36 -3.64
N ALA A 64 -3.60 11.43 -4.48
CA ALA A 64 -2.39 10.64 -4.30
C ALA A 64 -1.56 11.24 -3.17
N ALA A 65 -1.09 10.38 -2.27
CA ALA A 65 -0.13 10.73 -1.23
C ALA A 65 1.14 9.90 -1.41
N THR A 66 2.27 10.59 -1.54
CA THR A 66 3.59 9.97 -1.67
C THR A 66 4.48 10.46 -0.55
N ALA A 67 5.22 9.56 0.06
CA ALA A 67 6.19 9.91 1.08
C ALA A 67 7.47 9.08 0.98
N TRP A 68 8.58 9.73 1.32
CA TRP A 68 9.92 9.17 1.39
C TRP A 68 10.48 9.40 2.79
N LEU A 69 11.05 8.35 3.37
CA LEU A 69 11.92 8.46 4.52
C LEU A 69 13.38 8.45 4.04
N LEU A 70 14.14 9.47 4.41
CA LEU A 70 15.56 9.63 4.09
C LEU A 70 16.39 9.53 5.37
N ALA A 71 17.59 8.99 5.26
CA ALA A 71 18.62 9.08 6.30
C ALA A 71 19.76 9.98 5.82
N ASP A 72 20.40 10.72 6.73
CA ASP A 72 21.45 11.70 6.40
C ASP A 72 22.61 11.14 5.56
N ALA A 73 22.97 9.87 5.79
CA ALA A 73 24.05 9.19 5.08
C ALA A 73 23.61 8.60 3.72
N GLU A 74 22.33 8.72 3.35
CA GLU A 74 21.74 8.00 2.24
C GLU A 74 21.27 8.94 1.12
N ALA A 75 21.78 8.72 -0.09
CA ALA A 75 21.39 9.49 -1.27
C ALA A 75 19.98 9.15 -1.77
N LEU A 76 19.44 8.01 -1.36
CA LEU A 76 18.13 7.50 -1.79
C LEU A 76 17.25 7.23 -0.56
N PRO A 77 15.91 7.25 -0.72
CA PRO A 77 15.02 6.89 0.37
C PRO A 77 15.34 5.52 0.97
N ILE A 78 15.22 5.40 2.28
CA ILE A 78 15.33 4.14 3.00
C ILE A 78 13.96 3.46 3.16
N ALA A 79 12.88 4.23 3.06
CA ALA A 79 11.53 3.73 2.95
C ALA A 79 10.67 4.63 2.06
N ILE A 80 9.68 4.05 1.39
CA ILE A 80 8.72 4.76 0.54
C ILE A 80 7.30 4.31 0.84
N LEU A 81 6.37 5.25 0.68
CA LEU A 81 4.94 5.03 0.81
C LEU A 81 4.23 5.67 -0.40
N GLU A 82 3.39 4.90 -1.06
CA GLU A 82 2.41 5.39 -2.03
C GLU A 82 1.02 5.02 -1.53
N ALA A 83 0.14 6.01 -1.44
CA ALA A 83 -1.21 5.84 -0.95
C ALA A 83 -2.20 6.70 -1.74
N VAL A 84 -3.48 6.39 -1.59
CA VAL A 84 -4.59 7.20 -2.05
C VAL A 84 -5.45 7.56 -0.86
N ILE A 85 -5.75 8.85 -0.75
CA ILE A 85 -6.68 9.39 0.24
C ILE A 85 -8.01 9.59 -0.48
N LEU A 86 -9.04 8.90 0.00
CA LEU A 86 -10.41 9.15 -0.42
C LEU A 86 -11.13 9.91 0.69
N SER A 87 -11.77 11.01 0.34
CA SER A 87 -12.57 11.83 1.24
C SER A 87 -13.95 12.07 0.65
N GLU A 88 -14.89 12.53 1.47
CA GLU A 88 -16.17 13.06 1.00
C GLU A 88 -15.94 14.12 -0.09
N GLY A 89 -16.75 14.04 -1.15
CA GLY A 89 -16.75 14.97 -2.26
C GLY A 89 -18.15 15.53 -2.50
N THR A 90 -18.22 16.57 -3.31
CA THR A 90 -19.49 17.25 -3.63
C THR A 90 -19.98 16.96 -5.05
N GLY A 91 -19.24 16.16 -5.82
CA GLY A 91 -19.62 15.80 -7.18
C GLY A 91 -20.77 14.79 -7.22
N SER A 92 -21.37 14.62 -8.39
CA SER A 92 -22.52 13.73 -8.60
C SER A 92 -22.42 12.92 -9.89
N ASP A 93 -21.42 13.17 -10.71
CA ASP A 93 -21.38 12.69 -12.09
C ASP A 93 -20.73 11.30 -12.21
N LEU A 94 -19.86 10.95 -11.26
CA LEU A 94 -19.18 9.66 -11.19
C LEU A 94 -19.38 9.00 -9.83
N GLY A 95 -19.84 7.75 -9.85
CA GLY A 95 -19.89 6.90 -8.68
C GLY A 95 -18.50 6.52 -8.18
N LEU A 96 -18.43 6.05 -6.93
CA LEU A 96 -17.16 5.77 -6.24
C LEU A 96 -16.28 4.75 -6.99
N HIS A 97 -16.88 3.68 -7.52
CA HIS A 97 -16.15 2.64 -8.26
C HIS A 97 -15.61 3.14 -9.60
N GLU A 98 -16.39 3.94 -10.32
CA GLU A 98 -16.02 4.51 -11.63
C GLU A 98 -14.88 5.53 -11.47
N ALA A 99 -14.97 6.37 -10.43
CA ALA A 99 -13.91 7.30 -10.11
C ALA A 99 -12.60 6.56 -9.79
N CYS A 100 -12.66 5.55 -8.92
CA CYS A 100 -11.45 4.81 -8.51
C CYS A 100 -10.78 4.02 -9.65
N ASP A 101 -11.54 3.60 -10.68
CA ASP A 101 -11.01 3.00 -11.90
C ASP A 101 -10.00 3.91 -12.61
N LEU A 102 -10.29 5.22 -12.65
CA LEU A 102 -9.43 6.22 -13.27
C LEU A 102 -8.08 6.40 -12.56
N ILE A 103 -7.96 6.00 -11.30
CA ILE A 103 -6.70 6.08 -10.54
C ILE A 103 -5.85 4.84 -10.80
N SER A 104 -6.40 3.66 -10.52
CA SER A 104 -5.76 2.37 -10.75
C SER A 104 -6.70 1.23 -10.40
N GLU A 105 -6.58 0.13 -11.13
CA GLU A 105 -7.30 -1.12 -10.87
C GLU A 105 -7.18 -1.60 -9.41
N THR A 106 -5.99 -1.52 -8.80
CA THR A 106 -5.79 -1.92 -7.38
C THR A 106 -6.65 -1.11 -6.41
N VAL A 107 -6.80 0.20 -6.65
CA VAL A 107 -7.62 1.08 -5.80
C VAL A 107 -9.09 0.78 -6.00
N GLN A 108 -9.51 0.59 -7.26
CA GLN A 108 -10.87 0.18 -7.58
C GLN A 108 -11.24 -1.16 -6.92
N GLN A 109 -10.40 -2.18 -7.04
CA GLN A 109 -10.61 -3.49 -6.41
C GLN A 109 -10.70 -3.37 -4.88
N THR A 110 -9.81 -2.58 -4.27
CA THR A 110 -9.86 -2.31 -2.82
C THR A 110 -11.18 -1.70 -2.41
N ILE A 111 -11.71 -0.75 -3.20
CA ILE A 111 -12.95 -0.05 -2.90
C ILE A 111 -14.19 -0.91 -3.14
N ILE A 112 -14.20 -1.72 -4.19
CA ILE A 112 -15.23 -2.75 -4.41
C ILE A 112 -15.27 -3.70 -3.20
N GLU A 113 -14.10 -4.14 -2.73
CA GLU A 113 -14.02 -5.07 -1.62
C GLU A 113 -14.41 -4.42 -0.28
N LEU A 114 -14.01 -3.17 -0.04
CA LEU A 114 -14.48 -2.39 1.11
C LEU A 114 -16.01 -2.27 1.11
N GLY A 115 -16.61 -1.83 0.00
CA GLY A 115 -18.07 -1.68 -0.12
C GLY A 115 -18.82 -3.00 0.06
N ARG A 116 -18.27 -4.10 -0.48
CA ARG A 116 -18.86 -5.44 -0.33
C ARG A 116 -18.82 -5.97 1.11
N THR A 117 -17.82 -5.58 1.89
CA THR A 117 -17.55 -6.13 3.23
C THR A 117 -17.96 -5.20 4.38
N ALA A 118 -18.37 -3.98 4.06
CA ALA A 118 -18.84 -3.00 5.03
C ALA A 118 -20.24 -3.36 5.55
N ALA A 119 -20.51 -3.07 6.82
CA ALA A 119 -21.86 -3.22 7.38
C ALA A 119 -22.84 -2.13 6.92
N TYR A 120 -22.31 -0.98 6.50
CA TYR A 120 -23.03 0.17 5.99
C TYR A 120 -22.43 0.61 4.66
N ASP A 121 -23.11 1.50 3.94
CA ASP A 121 -22.57 2.06 2.70
C ASP A 121 -21.22 2.77 2.95
N LEU A 122 -20.31 2.64 2.01
CA LEU A 122 -18.97 3.22 2.09
C LEU A 122 -19.03 4.75 2.15
N SER A 123 -20.07 5.36 1.57
CA SER A 123 -20.38 6.79 1.68
C SER A 123 -20.49 7.25 3.12
N SER A 124 -21.14 6.46 4.00
CA SER A 124 -21.24 6.79 5.43
C SER A 124 -19.88 6.81 6.13
N THR A 125 -18.92 6.00 5.65
CA THR A 125 -17.55 6.05 6.16
C THR A 125 -16.85 7.33 5.71
N LEU A 126 -17.05 7.76 4.46
CA LEU A 126 -16.44 8.98 3.92
C LEU A 126 -16.99 10.26 4.57
N GLU A 127 -18.29 10.30 4.90
CA GLU A 127 -18.92 11.37 5.70
C GLU A 127 -18.30 11.46 7.10
N ILE A 128 -17.95 10.30 7.66
CA ILE A 128 -17.28 10.22 8.94
C ILE A 128 -15.81 10.64 8.79
N GLY A 129 -15.07 10.17 7.80
CA GLY A 129 -13.71 10.63 7.56
C GLY A 129 -13.01 9.93 6.40
N SER A 130 -11.81 10.40 6.09
CA SER A 130 -11.04 9.93 4.94
C SER A 130 -10.56 8.49 5.10
N ILE A 131 -10.53 7.75 3.99
CA ILE A 131 -9.96 6.41 3.89
C ILE A 131 -8.55 6.54 3.30
N PHE A 132 -7.56 6.01 4.02
CA PHE A 132 -6.16 5.96 3.62
C PHE A 132 -5.82 4.60 3.02
N ILE A 133 -5.76 4.52 1.70
CA ILE A 133 -5.51 3.28 0.96
C ILE A 133 -4.02 3.18 0.65
N VAL A 134 -3.32 2.28 1.34
CA VAL A 134 -1.89 2.03 1.09
C VAL A 134 -1.74 1.17 -0.16
N LYS A 135 -1.16 1.74 -1.21
CA LYS A 135 -0.85 1.02 -2.46
C LYS A 135 0.49 0.32 -2.38
N ARG A 136 1.45 0.96 -1.72
CA ARG A 136 2.82 0.49 -1.62
C ARG A 136 3.46 0.99 -0.34
N LEU A 137 4.07 0.08 0.40
CA LEU A 137 4.94 0.39 1.52
C LEU A 137 6.18 -0.48 1.42
N GLU A 138 7.34 0.15 1.23
CA GLU A 138 8.60 -0.58 1.11
C GLU A 138 9.66 0.01 2.03
N VAL A 139 10.42 -0.87 2.66
CA VAL A 139 11.63 -0.53 3.41
C VAL A 139 12.80 -1.24 2.75
N ARG A 140 13.83 -0.47 2.42
CA ARG A 140 15.04 -0.95 1.75
C ARG A 140 15.72 -2.02 2.60
N ASN A 141 16.26 -3.07 1.98
CA ASN A 141 16.66 -4.31 2.68
C ASN A 141 17.59 -4.11 3.89
N GLY A 142 18.54 -3.18 3.82
CA GLY A 142 19.47 -2.88 4.92
C GLY A 142 18.85 -2.17 6.13
N PHE A 143 17.57 -1.77 6.04
CA PHE A 143 16.89 -0.90 7.01
C PHE A 143 15.61 -1.54 7.58
N ARG A 144 15.33 -2.80 7.25
CA ARG A 144 14.05 -3.48 7.58
C ARG A 144 13.79 -3.67 9.09
N SER A 145 14.80 -3.58 9.95
CA SER A 145 14.71 -3.97 11.37
C SER A 145 14.48 -2.83 12.37
N ALA A 146 14.12 -1.63 11.91
CA ALA A 146 14.01 -0.45 12.79
C ALA A 146 12.59 0.12 12.92
N GLY A 147 11.54 -0.65 12.58
CA GLY A 147 10.15 -0.16 12.66
C GLY A 147 9.85 1.00 11.70
N LEU A 148 10.67 1.18 10.66
CA LEU A 148 10.61 2.34 9.76
C LEU A 148 9.31 2.40 8.95
N SER A 149 8.74 1.25 8.61
CA SER A 149 7.44 1.15 7.94
C SER A 149 6.34 1.78 8.80
N LYS A 150 6.33 1.45 10.09
CA LYS A 150 5.36 1.99 11.05
C LYS A 150 5.60 3.46 11.29
N LEU A 151 6.84 3.86 11.55
CA LEU A 151 7.23 5.26 11.70
C LEU A 151 6.78 6.10 10.49
N LEU A 152 7.07 5.63 9.28
CA LEU A 152 6.71 6.34 8.05
C LEU A 152 5.20 6.55 7.93
N VAL A 153 4.40 5.49 8.11
CA VAL A 153 2.93 5.60 8.01
C VAL A 153 2.36 6.48 9.10
N GLU A 154 2.78 6.30 10.36
CA GLU A 154 2.29 7.10 11.50
C GLU A 154 2.63 8.58 11.31
N ARG A 155 3.87 8.90 10.90
CA ARG A 155 4.27 10.30 10.66
C ARG A 155 3.52 10.90 9.49
N VAL A 156 3.34 10.17 8.38
CA VAL A 156 2.53 10.68 7.25
C VAL A 156 1.09 10.95 7.67
N LEU A 157 0.47 10.08 8.44
CA LEU A 157 -0.89 10.31 8.93
C LEU A 157 -0.97 11.54 9.86
N ILE A 158 0.04 11.75 10.72
CA ILE A 158 0.14 12.94 11.59
C ILE A 158 0.28 14.21 10.75
N GLU A 159 1.26 14.27 9.85
CA GLU A 159 1.53 15.47 9.03
C GLU A 159 0.37 15.83 8.10
N LEU A 160 -0.44 14.84 7.71
CA LEU A 160 -1.60 15.06 6.87
C LEU A 160 -2.89 15.30 7.66
N SER A 161 -2.88 15.12 8.99
CA SER A 161 -4.09 15.21 9.83
C SER A 161 -4.69 16.61 9.90
N ASP A 162 -3.88 17.65 9.69
CA ASP A 162 -4.35 19.04 9.61
C ASP A 162 -5.32 19.28 8.44
N ASN A 163 -5.21 18.48 7.38
CA ASN A 163 -6.02 18.62 6.16
C ASN A 163 -7.02 17.49 5.96
N PHE A 164 -6.81 16.35 6.63
CA PHE A 164 -7.60 15.14 6.43
C PHE A 164 -7.93 14.50 7.77
N ARG A 165 -9.19 14.16 7.96
CA ARG A 165 -9.63 13.42 9.13
C ARG A 165 -9.67 11.93 8.82
N PHE A 166 -8.55 11.24 8.97
CA PHE A 166 -8.44 9.83 8.59
C PHE A 166 -9.22 8.89 9.53
N ALA A 167 -10.22 8.20 9.00
CA ALA A 167 -11.06 7.27 9.75
C ALA A 167 -10.58 5.82 9.64
N LEU A 168 -10.14 5.42 8.44
CA LEU A 168 -9.82 4.04 8.11
C LEU A 168 -8.54 3.97 7.29
N MET A 169 -7.67 3.01 7.59
CA MET A 169 -6.59 2.58 6.70
C MET A 169 -6.99 1.25 6.05
N ALA A 170 -6.76 1.12 4.76
CA ALA A 170 -6.99 -0.11 4.00
C ALA A 170 -5.75 -0.45 3.16
N LEU A 171 -5.41 -1.74 3.07
CA LEU A 171 -4.31 -2.22 2.26
C LEU A 171 -4.52 -3.66 1.82
N LYS A 172 -4.09 -3.98 0.61
CA LYS A 172 -4.03 -5.37 0.12
C LYS A 172 -2.58 -5.83 0.12
N PRO A 173 -2.20 -6.85 0.91
CA PRO A 173 -0.85 -7.37 0.93
C PRO A 173 -0.46 -7.88 -0.47
N PHE A 174 0.65 -7.39 -0.99
CA PHE A 174 1.19 -7.83 -2.27
C PHE A 174 2.72 -7.90 -2.17
N PRO A 175 3.33 -9.10 -2.26
CA PRO A 175 4.78 -9.21 -2.24
C PRO A 175 5.37 -8.79 -3.59
N LEU A 176 6.03 -7.63 -3.61
CA LEU A 176 6.43 -6.94 -4.85
C LEU A 176 7.48 -7.69 -5.67
N GLN A 177 8.16 -8.70 -5.09
CA GLN A 177 9.05 -9.58 -5.86
C GLN A 177 8.31 -10.38 -6.94
N TYR A 178 6.98 -10.50 -6.85
CA TYR A 178 6.16 -11.18 -7.85
C TYR A 178 5.61 -10.23 -8.92
N GLN A 179 5.87 -8.92 -8.80
CA GLN A 179 5.44 -7.93 -9.79
C GLN A 179 6.09 -8.25 -11.14
N HIS A 180 5.28 -8.53 -12.16
CA HIS A 180 5.71 -8.95 -13.51
C HIS A 180 6.49 -10.27 -13.58
N ALA A 181 6.38 -11.12 -12.56
CA ALA A 181 7.08 -12.41 -12.49
C ALA A 181 6.16 -13.62 -12.75
N GLU A 182 4.89 -13.40 -13.14
CA GLU A 182 3.93 -14.47 -13.33
C GLU A 182 4.32 -15.38 -14.52
N PRO A 183 4.44 -16.70 -14.29
CA PRO A 183 4.77 -17.66 -15.35
C PRO A 183 3.54 -17.96 -16.22
N GLU A 184 3.77 -18.49 -17.43
CA GLU A 184 2.68 -18.87 -18.33
C GLU A 184 1.73 -19.90 -17.70
N ILE A 185 0.42 -19.69 -17.91
CA ILE A 185 -0.63 -20.60 -17.46
C ILE A 185 -0.40 -21.99 -18.04
N GLY A 186 -0.33 -23.00 -17.17
CA GLY A 186 -0.10 -24.40 -17.55
C GLY A 186 1.38 -24.82 -17.63
N SER A 187 2.32 -23.91 -17.39
CA SER A 187 3.73 -24.26 -17.17
C SER A 187 3.91 -25.09 -15.90
N LYS A 188 5.04 -25.81 -15.79
CA LYS A 188 5.35 -26.62 -14.60
C LYS A 188 5.58 -25.75 -13.37
N GLU A 189 6.07 -24.54 -13.61
CA GLU A 189 6.44 -23.54 -12.61
C GLU A 189 5.20 -22.80 -12.06
N TYR A 190 4.07 -22.82 -12.78
CA TYR A 190 2.84 -22.10 -12.42
C TYR A 190 2.33 -22.43 -11.02
N VAL A 191 2.19 -23.73 -10.70
CA VAL A 191 1.66 -24.15 -9.39
C VAL A 191 2.61 -23.77 -8.26
N THR A 192 3.92 -23.95 -8.45
CA THR A 192 4.93 -23.59 -7.45
C THR A 192 4.99 -22.08 -7.23
N PHE A 193 4.89 -21.29 -8.30
CA PHE A 193 4.82 -19.83 -8.23
C PHE A 193 3.64 -19.39 -7.36
N TRP A 194 2.44 -19.88 -7.64
CA TRP A 194 1.24 -19.49 -6.90
C TRP A 194 1.28 -19.94 -5.44
N ASN A 195 1.78 -21.14 -5.15
CA ASN A 195 1.94 -21.57 -3.76
C ASN A 195 2.91 -20.66 -2.99
N THR A 196 4.06 -20.32 -3.59
CA THR A 196 5.06 -19.45 -2.93
C THR A 196 4.54 -18.01 -2.78
N PHE A 197 3.82 -17.51 -3.79
CA PHE A 197 3.15 -16.22 -3.74
C PHE A 197 2.16 -16.16 -2.57
N GLN A 198 1.30 -17.17 -2.43
CA GLN A 198 0.31 -17.23 -1.34
C GLN A 198 0.98 -17.29 0.04
N ASP A 199 2.03 -18.10 0.20
CA ASP A 199 2.81 -18.14 1.45
C ASP A 199 3.41 -16.77 1.81
N ASP A 200 3.89 -16.03 0.82
CA ASP A 200 4.46 -14.69 1.04
C ASP A 200 3.38 -13.62 1.27
N VAL A 201 2.21 -13.75 0.66
CA VAL A 201 1.02 -12.93 0.97
C VAL A 201 0.63 -13.15 2.43
N GLU A 202 0.54 -14.40 2.89
CA GLU A 202 0.19 -14.72 4.28
C GLU A 202 1.20 -14.14 5.29
N LYS A 203 2.51 -14.32 5.04
CA LYS A 203 3.57 -13.70 5.87
C LYS A 203 3.43 -12.19 5.94
N LEU A 204 3.17 -11.55 4.79
CA LEU A 204 3.02 -10.11 4.72
C LEU A 204 1.73 -9.64 5.42
N SER A 205 0.64 -10.40 5.32
CA SER A 205 -0.59 -10.17 6.07
C SER A 205 -0.34 -10.24 7.58
N CYS A 206 0.35 -11.28 8.06
CA CYS A 206 0.73 -11.41 9.46
C CYS A 206 1.60 -10.23 9.93
N PHE A 207 2.56 -9.79 9.10
CA PHE A 207 3.35 -8.60 9.38
C PHE A 207 2.47 -7.37 9.55
N TYR A 208 1.55 -7.09 8.61
CA TYR A 208 0.67 -5.93 8.72
C TYR A 208 -0.28 -6.01 9.92
N SER A 209 -0.81 -7.19 10.23
CA SER A 209 -1.61 -7.42 11.42
C SER A 209 -0.83 -7.19 12.71
N TYR A 210 0.43 -7.63 12.79
CA TYR A 210 1.26 -7.44 13.97
C TYR A 210 1.73 -5.99 14.12
N GLU A 211 2.33 -5.43 13.07
CA GLU A 211 3.00 -4.13 13.11
C GLU A 211 1.99 -2.97 13.21
N PHE A 212 0.89 -3.08 12.45
CA PHE A 212 -0.13 -2.05 12.37
C PHE A 212 -1.42 -2.41 13.11
N GLY A 213 -1.64 -3.65 13.55
CA GLY A 213 -2.93 -4.02 14.14
C GLY A 213 -4.07 -4.12 13.12
N CYS A 214 -3.74 -4.35 11.85
CA CYS A 214 -4.75 -4.55 10.81
C CYS A 214 -5.49 -5.89 10.97
N VAL A 215 -6.75 -5.93 10.58
CA VAL A 215 -7.59 -7.13 10.54
C VAL A 215 -8.17 -7.32 9.13
N SER A 216 -8.46 -8.55 8.74
CA SER A 216 -9.15 -8.81 7.47
C SER A 216 -10.55 -8.18 7.46
N ALA A 217 -10.91 -7.59 6.32
CA ALA A 217 -12.21 -6.91 6.13
C ALA A 217 -13.39 -7.89 6.23
N SER A 218 -13.19 -9.15 5.82
CA SER A 218 -14.11 -10.26 6.04
C SER A 218 -13.35 -11.58 6.23
N HIS A 219 -14.05 -12.69 6.45
CA HIS A 219 -13.42 -14.00 6.63
C HIS A 219 -12.71 -14.51 5.37
N ASP A 220 -13.21 -14.13 4.19
CA ASP A 220 -12.73 -14.62 2.89
C ASP A 220 -12.03 -13.50 2.08
N SER A 221 -11.49 -12.50 2.79
CA SER A 221 -10.92 -11.31 2.18
C SER A 221 -9.47 -11.13 2.60
N ASP A 222 -8.61 -10.96 1.62
CA ASP A 222 -7.20 -10.62 1.80
C ASP A 222 -7.01 -9.11 2.03
N LEU A 223 -8.08 -8.31 1.92
CA LEU A 223 -8.04 -6.90 2.23
C LEU A 223 -7.92 -6.71 3.74
N LEU A 224 -6.89 -6.00 4.16
CA LEU A 224 -6.66 -5.64 5.55
C LEU A 224 -7.11 -4.22 5.82
N ILE A 225 -7.78 -4.03 6.95
CA ILE A 225 -8.33 -2.75 7.39
C ILE A 225 -7.93 -2.44 8.84
N LYS A 226 -7.84 -1.15 9.16
CA LYS A 226 -7.54 -0.66 10.50
C LYS A 226 -8.25 0.67 10.76
N ASN A 227 -8.96 0.75 11.89
CA ASN A 227 -9.48 2.02 12.38
C ASN A 227 -8.34 2.91 12.88
N LEU A 228 -8.33 4.17 12.48
CA LEU A 228 -7.27 5.12 12.81
C LEU A 228 -7.60 5.88 14.11
N PRO A 229 -6.60 6.52 14.77
CA PRO A 229 -6.81 7.22 16.03
C PRO A 229 -7.97 8.23 15.97
N GLY A 230 -8.80 8.26 17.02
CA GLY A 230 -10.04 9.05 17.06
C GLY A 230 -11.27 8.32 16.50
N PHE A 231 -11.11 7.06 16.10
CA PHE A 231 -12.19 6.22 15.59
C PHE A 231 -12.18 4.85 16.26
N VAL A 232 -13.38 4.32 16.45
CA VAL A 232 -13.65 3.00 17.01
C VAL A 232 -14.48 2.19 16.04
N GLY A 233 -14.52 0.89 16.25
CA GLY A 233 -15.29 -0.02 15.42
C GLY A 233 -14.66 -1.39 15.41
N GLY A 234 -15.23 -2.26 14.60
CA GLY A 234 -14.80 -3.65 14.53
C GLY A 234 -15.59 -4.40 13.49
N ARG A 235 -15.31 -5.70 13.41
CA ARG A 235 -15.95 -6.61 12.48
C ARG A 235 -16.98 -7.46 13.21
N ASN A 236 -18.19 -7.53 12.68
CA ASN A 236 -19.23 -8.44 13.13
C ASN A 236 -19.79 -9.23 11.95
N ARG A 237 -20.90 -9.96 12.16
CA ARG A 237 -21.53 -10.80 11.12
C ARG A 237 -22.06 -10.00 9.92
N ASN A 238 -22.36 -8.72 10.11
CA ASN A 238 -22.89 -7.84 9.07
C ASN A 238 -21.79 -7.15 8.27
N GLY A 239 -20.53 -7.23 8.71
CA GLY A 239 -19.40 -6.56 8.08
C GLY A 239 -18.56 -5.78 9.08
N TRP A 240 -17.65 -4.95 8.56
CA TRP A 240 -16.88 -4.00 9.36
C TRP A 240 -17.59 -2.65 9.49
N ILE A 241 -17.31 -1.94 10.58
CA ILE A 241 -17.89 -0.62 10.89
C ILE A 241 -16.78 0.31 11.40
N VAL A 242 -16.90 1.61 11.09
CA VAL A 242 -16.11 2.68 11.70
C VAL A 242 -17.05 3.76 12.23
N ASN A 243 -16.82 4.17 13.47
CA ASN A 243 -17.52 5.26 14.15
C ASN A 243 -16.51 6.21 14.78
N LYS A 244 -16.91 7.46 15.03
CA LYS A 244 -16.14 8.38 15.87
C LYS A 244 -16.01 7.81 17.29
N SER A 245 -14.83 7.89 17.89
CA SER A 245 -14.72 7.69 19.34
C SER A 245 -15.42 8.85 20.05
N GLU A 246 -16.26 8.55 21.04
CA GLU A 246 -16.85 9.55 21.94
C GLU A 246 -15.78 10.32 22.74
#